data_AF-A0A950XRS6-F1
#
_entry.id   AF-A0A950XRS6-F1
#
_cell.length_a   1.000
_cell.length_b   1.000
_cell.length_c   1.000
_cell.angle_alpha   90.00
_cell.angle_beta   90.00
_cell.angle_gamma   90.00
#
_symmetry.space_group_name_H-M   'P 1'
#
loop_
_entity.id
_entity.type
_entity.pdbx_description
1 polymer ?
#
loop_
_entity_poly.entity_id
_entity_poly.type
_entity_poly.pdbx_seq_one_letter_code
_entity_poly.pdbx_strand_id
1 'polypeptide(L)' 'MGQTVRGVVSRKKGEPVELVDVVVPDPGPGEVVVDVTACGVCHT' A
#
# COMPACT_ATOMS: atom_id res chain seq x y z
N MET A 1 -6.30 10.88 11.99
CA MET A 1 -7.06 9.62 12.09
C MET A 1 -6.61 8.77 10.93
N GLY A 2 -6.03 7.61 11.22
CA GLY A 2 -5.59 6.67 10.19
C GLY A 2 -6.72 6.33 9.22
N GLN A 3 -6.35 6.08 7.96
CA GLN A 3 -7.28 5.83 6.87
C GLN A 3 -7.16 4.41 6.35
N THR A 4 -8.27 3.83 5.92
CA THR A 4 -8.29 2.52 5.28
C THR A 4 -8.33 2.71 3.76
N VAL A 5 -7.37 2.12 3.06
CA VAL A 5 -7.24 2.18 1.60
C VAL A 5 -7.09 0.78 1.02
N ARG A 6 -7.36 0.62 -0.28
CA ARG A 6 -7.10 -0.65 -0.98
C ARG A 6 -5.64 -0.73 -1.41
N GLY A 7 -4.98 -1.82 -1.07
CA GLY A 7 -3.61 -2.13 -1.47
C GLY A 7 -3.48 -3.52 -2.08
N VAL A 8 -2.41 -3.75 -2.83
CA VAL A 8 -2.06 -5.07 -3.37
C VAL A 8 -0.99 -5.69 -2.48
N VAL A 9 -1.23 -6.88 -1.94
CA VAL A 9 -0.30 -7.57 -1.02
C VAL A 9 0.10 -8.93 -1.58
N SER A 10 1.41 -9.18 -1.65
CA SER A 10 1.97 -10.50 -1.90
C SER A 10 2.20 -11.22 -0.57
N ARG A 11 1.37 -12.23 -0.27
CA ARG A 11 1.41 -12.93 1.03
C ARG A 11 2.55 -13.94 1.12
N LYS A 12 2.83 -14.64 0.02
CA LYS A 12 3.90 -15.65 -0.08
C LYS A 12 4.50 -15.68 -1.47
N LYS A 13 5.75 -16.14 -1.55
CA LYS A 13 6.46 -16.34 -2.81
C LYS A 13 5.71 -17.37 -3.68
N GLY A 14 5.43 -16.99 -4.93
CA GLY A 14 4.82 -17.86 -5.92
C GLY A 14 3.30 -17.97 -5.84
N GLU A 15 2.66 -17.33 -4.86
CA GLU A 15 1.20 -17.20 -4.80
C GLU A 15 0.74 -15.93 -5.55
N PRO A 16 -0.49 -15.90 -6.09
CA PRO A 16 -1.08 -14.68 -6.63
C PRO A 16 -1.15 -13.57 -5.59
N VAL A 17 -1.05 -12.32 -6.04
CA VAL A 17 -1.27 -11.16 -5.19
C VAL A 17 -2.76 -10.92 -4.94
N GLU A 18 -3.08 -10.28 -3.82
CA GLU A 18 -4.46 -10.02 -3.41
C GLU A 18 -4.70 -8.52 -3.22
N LEU A 19 -5.88 -8.06 -3.61
CA LEU A 19 -6.37 -6.73 -3.25
C LEU A 19 -6.99 -6.79 -1.85
N VAL A 20 -6.45 -6.03 -0.90
CA VAL A 20 -6.89 -6.05 0.49
C VAL A 20 -6.99 -4.63 1.06
N ASP A 21 -7.78 -4.47 2.11
CA ASP A 21 -7.81 -3.22 2.87
C ASP A 21 -6.57 -3.11 3.77
N VAL A 22 -5.94 -1.93 3.74
CA VAL A 22 -4.73 -1.59 4.50
C VAL A 22 -4.99 -0.32 5.30
N VAL A 23 -4.61 -0.33 6.58
CA VAL A 23 -4.66 0.86 7.42
C VAL A 23 -3.36 1.64 7.27
N VAL A 24 -3.46 2.86 6.73
CA VAL A 24 -2.36 3.82 6.70
C VAL A 24 -2.44 4.64 7.99
N PRO A 25 -1.40 4.60 8.85
CA PRO A 25 -1.37 5.38 10.08
C PRO A 25 -1.26 6.88 9.80
N ASP A 26 -1.50 7.69 10.82
CA ASP A 26 -1.23 9.12 10.75
C ASP A 26 0.28 9.37 10.57
N PRO A 27 0.68 10.36 9.73
CA PRO A 27 2.09 10.64 9.48
C PRO A 27 2.78 11.19 10.73
N GLY A 28 4.03 10.77 10.96
CA GLY A 28 4.91 11.33 11.99
C GLY A 28 5.49 12.71 11.60
N PRO A 29 6.31 13.31 12.48
CA PRO A 29 6.98 14.57 12.17
C PRO A 29 7.87 14.47 10.93
N GLY A 30 7.59 15.29 9.91
CA GLY A 30 8.34 15.30 8.65
C GLY A 30 7.87 14.27 7.61
N GLU A 31 6.84 13.48 7.92
CA GLU A 31 6.23 12.54 6.98
C GLU A 31 5.01 13.15 6.30
N VAL A 32 4.66 12.61 5.12
CA VAL A 32 3.44 12.98 4.40
C VAL A 32 2.73 11.73 3.93
N VAL A 33 1.41 11.80 3.84
CA VAL A 33 0.60 10.79 3.17
C VAL A 33 0.41 11.19 1.72
N VAL A 34 0.67 10.26 0.80
CA VAL A 34 0.57 10.49 -0.65
C VAL A 34 -0.60 9.69 -1.21
N ASP A 35 -1.48 10.36 -1.95
CA ASP A 35 -2.50 9.70 -2.77
C ASP A 35 -1.87 9.24 -4.09
N VAL A 36 -1.77 7.92 -4.28
CA VAL A 36 -1.07 7.32 -5.43
C VAL A 36 -2.02 7.26 -6.63
N THR A 37 -1.78 8.13 -7.62
CA THR A 37 -2.59 8.15 -8.85
C THR A 37 -2.26 7.02 -9.83
N ALA A 38 -1.00 6.56 -9.86
CA ALA A 38 -0.53 5.49 -10.73
C ALA A 38 0.67 4.77 -10.11
N CYS A 39 0.82 3.48 -10.42
CA CYS A 39 1.93 2.65 -9.98
C CYS A 39 2.45 1.81 -11.14
N GLY A 40 3.76 1.86 -11.39
CA GLY A 40 4.43 1.01 -12.38
C GLY A 40 4.92 -0.29 -11.75
N VAL A 41 4.98 -1.37 -12.54
CA VAL A 41 5.49 -2.67 -12.08
C VAL A 41 6.89 -2.88 -12.65
N CYS A 42 7.86 -3.14 -11.76
CA CYS A 42 9.22 -3.53 -12.12
C CYS A 42 9.44 -5.04 -11.94
N HIS A 43 10.62 -5.52 -12.36
CA HIS A 43 11.00 -6.94 -12.21
C HIS A 43 11.55 -7.31 -10.83
N THR A 44 12.06 -6.31 -10.09
CA THR A 44 12.47 -6.48 -8.69
C THR A 44 11.23 -6.58 -7.82
#